data_AF-A0A7W0X5Y0-F1
#
_entry.id   AF-A0A7W0X5Y0-F1
#
_cell.length_a   1.000
_cell.length_b   1.000
_cell.length_c   1.000
_cell.angle_alpha   90.00
_cell.angle_beta   90.00
_cell.angle_gamma   90.00
#
_symmetry.space_group_name_H-M   'P 1'
#
loop_
_entity.id
_entity.type
_entity.pdbx_description
1 polymer ?
#
loop_
_entity_poly.entity_id
_entity_poly.type
_entity_poly.pdbx_seq_one_letter_code
_entity_poly.pdbx_strand_id
1 'polypeptide(L)'
;MGVDDSGTLAALKAHRRELIDPKIAEHDGRIVKTTGDGLLLEFSSVVDAVRCAVDVQRGMAERNKGIAPDKRLDFRIGINVGDIIIDGDDIFGDGVNVAARLEMLAEPGGICVSRVVRDQVLDKLSFTFKDLGSQQVKNIARPVEVFRVDLGSVAPQTQGRNRRDWQRLARSTSRRWLGAGLVALLVVGATIAWYIQSSRTTYREAASVPPATMLPDRPSLAVLPFDSLGGSSENSYFADGMTDDIITDLSKLSRILVIARNSSWTYKGKSVKVQQVAKELGVRYVLQGSVRREGDTVRINAQLVDALGGQHLWAERYDGSMRDIFALQDKVIRQIVAALAVNLTHDERTSLERAETRNLQAYDAMLRGWAHYRQGSDDETNKAIALFEQAIALDPGYARAHAAVAAASWR
;
A
#
# COMPACT_ATOMS: atom_id res chain seq x y z
N MET A 1 -2.61 -42.27 -6.29
CA MET A 1 -2.45 -41.73 -7.65
C MET A 1 -1.28 -40.77 -7.62
N GLY A 2 -0.05 -41.29 -7.76
CA GLY A 2 1.18 -40.50 -7.90
C GLY A 2 1.66 -40.70 -9.34
N VAL A 3 1.00 -40.01 -10.27
CA VAL A 3 1.25 -40.15 -11.71
C VAL A 3 2.34 -39.14 -12.07
N ASP A 4 3.59 -39.59 -11.95
CA ASP A 4 4.81 -38.96 -12.50
C ASP A 4 5.06 -37.48 -12.13
N ASP A 5 5.31 -37.23 -10.84
CA ASP A 5 5.76 -35.92 -10.33
C ASP A 5 7.10 -35.47 -10.98
N SER A 6 7.93 -36.42 -11.40
CA SER A 6 9.24 -36.14 -12.02
C SER A 6 9.10 -35.66 -13.47
N GLY A 7 8.24 -36.31 -14.27
CA GLY A 7 7.93 -35.90 -15.64
C GLY A 7 7.23 -34.54 -15.69
N THR A 8 6.33 -34.28 -14.73
CA THR A 8 5.64 -33.00 -14.58
C THR A 8 6.62 -31.85 -14.27
N LEU A 9 7.56 -32.07 -13.34
CA LEU A 9 8.58 -31.08 -13.02
C LEU A 9 9.53 -30.81 -14.20
N ALA A 10 9.89 -31.84 -14.97
CA ALA A 10 10.73 -31.70 -16.16
C ALA A 10 10.03 -30.88 -17.25
N ALA A 11 8.74 -31.15 -17.50
CA ALA A 11 7.92 -30.38 -18.44
C ALA A 11 7.79 -28.90 -18.00
N LEU A 12 7.53 -28.64 -16.71
CA LEU A 12 7.49 -27.29 -16.16
C LEU A 12 8.80 -26.53 -16.37
N LYS A 13 9.95 -27.17 -16.11
CA LYS A 13 11.27 -26.58 -16.35
C LYS A 13 11.54 -26.27 -17.83
N ALA A 14 11.09 -27.13 -18.75
CA ALA A 14 11.21 -26.90 -20.18
C ALA A 14 10.36 -25.70 -20.65
N HIS A 15 9.09 -25.63 -20.21
CA HIS A 15 8.23 -24.48 -20.52
C HIS A 15 8.80 -23.16 -19.95
N ARG A 16 9.39 -23.20 -18.74
CA ARG A 16 10.06 -22.03 -18.16
C ARG A 16 11.20 -21.53 -19.03
N ARG A 17 12.14 -22.41 -19.36
CA ARG A 17 13.35 -22.04 -20.11
C ARG A 17 13.07 -21.62 -21.55
N GLU A 18 12.11 -22.25 -22.22
CA GLU A 18 11.90 -22.09 -23.66
C GLU A 18 10.78 -21.11 -24.03
N LEU A 19 9.92 -20.72 -23.08
CA LEU A 19 8.80 -19.83 -23.35
C LEU A 19 8.65 -18.73 -22.30
N ILE A 20 8.53 -19.10 -21.01
CA ILE A 20 8.13 -18.14 -19.97
C ILE A 20 9.25 -17.14 -19.68
N ASP A 21 10.45 -17.60 -19.35
CA ASP A 21 11.57 -16.72 -18.98
C ASP A 21 11.98 -15.79 -20.16
N PRO A 22 12.06 -16.26 -21.42
CA PRO A 22 12.30 -15.37 -22.57
C PRO A 22 11.22 -14.30 -22.76
N LYS A 23 9.94 -14.66 -22.57
CA LYS A 23 8.83 -13.71 -22.73
C LYS A 23 8.80 -12.67 -21.61
N ILE A 24 9.17 -13.04 -20.39
CA ILE A 24 9.32 -12.09 -19.29
C ILE A 24 10.42 -11.07 -19.63
N ALA A 25 11.57 -11.53 -20.13
CA ALA A 25 12.67 -10.64 -20.51
C ALA A 25 12.33 -9.74 -21.71
N GLU A 26 11.60 -10.24 -22.71
CA GLU A 26 11.15 -9.45 -23.88
C GLU A 26 10.26 -8.26 -23.50
N HIS A 27 9.51 -8.39 -22.40
CA HIS A 27 8.56 -7.38 -21.90
C HIS A 27 9.08 -6.66 -20.65
N ASP A 28 10.40 -6.61 -20.44
CA ASP A 28 11.07 -5.91 -19.32
C ASP A 28 10.55 -6.30 -17.91
N GLY A 29 10.14 -7.57 -17.75
CA GLY A 29 9.69 -8.12 -16.47
C GLY A 29 10.84 -8.65 -15.61
N ARG A 30 10.67 -8.58 -14.29
CA ARG A 30 11.59 -9.16 -13.29
C ARG A 30 10.90 -10.32 -12.56
N ILE A 31 11.56 -11.46 -12.48
CA ILE A 31 11.14 -12.55 -11.59
C ILE A 31 11.58 -12.19 -10.18
N VAL A 32 10.61 -12.01 -9.28
CA VAL A 32 10.89 -11.69 -7.88
C VAL A 32 11.03 -12.97 -7.07
N LYS A 33 10.06 -13.89 -7.19
CA LYS A 33 10.07 -15.12 -6.40
C LYS A 33 9.53 -16.31 -7.18
N THR A 34 10.14 -17.47 -6.96
CA THR A 34 9.58 -18.78 -7.34
C THR A 34 9.07 -19.46 -6.07
N THR A 35 7.77 -19.75 -6.01
CA THR A 35 7.14 -20.37 -4.83
C THR A 35 6.58 -21.72 -5.22
N GLY A 36 7.34 -22.79 -5.03
CA GLY A 36 6.91 -24.15 -5.42
C GLY A 36 6.62 -24.26 -6.93
N ASP A 37 5.34 -24.26 -7.27
CA ASP A 37 4.78 -24.29 -8.63
C ASP A 37 4.36 -22.90 -9.18
N GLY A 38 4.40 -21.85 -8.35
CA GLY A 38 4.04 -20.48 -8.72
C GLY A 38 5.22 -19.55 -9.01
N LEU A 39 4.97 -18.50 -9.79
CA LEU A 39 5.92 -17.42 -10.11
C LEU A 39 5.31 -16.08 -9.73
N LEU A 40 6.12 -15.24 -9.07
CA LEU A 40 5.78 -13.85 -8.78
C LEU A 40 6.67 -12.94 -9.62
N LEU A 41 6.03 -12.12 -10.43
CA LEU A 41 6.66 -11.25 -11.42
C LEU A 41 6.33 -9.78 -11.13
N GLU A 42 7.29 -8.90 -11.37
CA GLU A 42 7.16 -7.46 -11.30
C GLU A 42 7.39 -6.86 -12.70
N PHE A 43 6.60 -5.84 -13.04
CA PHE A 43 6.77 -5.07 -14.27
C PHE A 43 6.65 -3.58 -13.95
N SER A 44 7.53 -2.77 -14.52
CA SER A 44 7.46 -1.30 -14.44
C SER A 44 6.27 -0.72 -15.23
N SER A 45 5.63 -1.53 -16.08
CA SER A 45 4.55 -1.13 -16.97
C SER A 45 3.44 -2.18 -16.98
N VAL A 46 2.23 -1.72 -16.70
CA VAL A 46 1.01 -2.54 -16.67
C VAL A 46 0.66 -3.06 -18.07
N VAL A 47 1.00 -2.30 -19.11
CA VAL A 47 0.78 -2.69 -20.50
C VAL A 47 1.65 -3.90 -20.85
N ASP A 48 2.90 -3.88 -20.42
CA ASP A 48 3.87 -4.93 -20.72
C ASP A 48 3.59 -6.19 -19.90
N ALA A 49 3.14 -6.04 -18.65
CA ALA A 49 2.63 -7.16 -17.85
C ALA A 49 1.48 -7.91 -18.54
N VAL A 50 0.49 -7.17 -19.08
CA VAL A 50 -0.66 -7.77 -19.78
C VAL A 50 -0.23 -8.41 -21.11
N ARG A 51 0.65 -7.77 -21.88
CA ARG A 51 1.19 -8.34 -23.13
C ARG A 51 1.97 -9.63 -22.88
N CYS A 52 2.88 -9.61 -21.90
CA CYS A 52 3.64 -10.79 -21.49
C CYS A 52 2.70 -11.94 -21.11
N ALA A 53 1.69 -11.69 -20.29
CA ALA A 53 0.74 -12.71 -19.87
C ALA A 53 -0.03 -13.31 -21.06
N VAL A 54 -0.48 -12.47 -22.00
CA VAL A 54 -1.18 -12.92 -23.22
C VAL A 54 -0.26 -13.78 -24.09
N ASP A 55 0.98 -13.35 -24.30
CA ASP A 55 1.95 -14.08 -25.12
C ASP A 55 2.30 -15.44 -24.49
N VAL A 56 2.47 -15.49 -23.17
CA VAL A 56 2.70 -16.74 -22.43
C VAL A 56 1.50 -17.68 -22.58
N GLN A 57 0.27 -17.20 -22.38
CA GLN A 57 -0.92 -18.06 -22.50
C GLN A 57 -1.13 -18.57 -23.93
N ARG A 58 -0.89 -17.73 -24.95
CA ARG A 58 -0.96 -18.16 -26.35
C ARG A 58 0.12 -19.19 -26.69
N GLY A 59 1.37 -18.95 -26.25
CA GLY A 59 2.46 -19.90 -26.44
C GLY A 59 2.20 -21.24 -25.75
N MET A 60 1.60 -21.22 -24.56
CA MET A 60 1.20 -22.45 -23.86
C MET A 60 0.05 -23.17 -24.54
N ALA A 61 -0.96 -22.43 -25.03
CA ALA A 61 -2.06 -23.02 -25.81
C ALA A 61 -1.54 -23.73 -27.07
N GLU A 62 -0.56 -23.15 -27.77
CA GLU A 62 0.10 -23.79 -28.91
C GLU A 62 0.88 -25.04 -28.51
N ARG A 63 1.66 -24.98 -27.42
CA ARG A 63 2.43 -26.14 -26.92
C ARG A 63 1.56 -27.27 -26.39
N ASN A 64 0.38 -26.95 -25.88
CA ASN A 64 -0.60 -27.94 -25.41
C ASN A 64 -1.42 -28.58 -26.57
N LYS A 65 -1.25 -28.10 -27.83
CA LYS A 65 -1.87 -28.75 -29.00
C LYS A 65 -1.32 -30.17 -29.17
N GLY A 66 -2.22 -31.13 -29.30
CA GLY A 66 -1.86 -32.54 -29.49
C GLY A 66 -1.41 -33.27 -28.22
N ILE A 67 -1.30 -32.58 -27.08
CA ILE A 67 -1.07 -33.22 -25.77
C ILE A 67 -2.41 -33.67 -25.19
N ALA A 68 -2.45 -34.88 -24.62
CA ALA A 68 -3.63 -35.43 -23.95
C ALA A 68 -4.03 -34.55 -22.73
N PRO A 69 -5.33 -34.31 -22.47
CA PRO A 69 -5.78 -33.36 -21.45
C PRO A 69 -5.21 -33.60 -20.04
N ASP A 70 -4.99 -34.86 -19.68
CA ASP A 70 -4.41 -35.32 -18.41
C ASP A 70 -2.91 -35.03 -18.26
N LYS A 71 -2.24 -34.64 -19.36
CA LYS A 71 -0.80 -34.31 -19.40
C LYS A 71 -0.52 -32.85 -19.74
N ARG A 72 -1.56 -32.02 -19.91
CA ARG A 72 -1.40 -30.60 -20.19
C ARG A 72 -0.99 -29.83 -18.95
N LEU A 73 -0.14 -28.84 -19.15
CA LEU A 73 0.17 -27.84 -18.13
C LEU A 73 -0.50 -26.53 -18.52
N ASP A 74 -1.57 -26.19 -17.80
CA ASP A 74 -2.33 -24.97 -18.01
C ASP A 74 -2.05 -23.99 -16.87
N PHE A 75 -1.46 -22.85 -17.20
CA PHE A 75 -1.15 -21.82 -16.23
C PHE A 75 -2.35 -20.92 -15.97
N ARG A 76 -2.45 -20.43 -14.74
CA ARG A 76 -3.37 -19.37 -14.35
C ARG A 76 -2.56 -18.10 -14.10
N ILE A 77 -3.07 -16.96 -14.54
CA ILE A 77 -2.36 -15.68 -14.38
C ILE A 77 -3.29 -14.64 -13.75
N GLY A 78 -2.79 -13.98 -12.70
CA GLY A 78 -3.43 -12.83 -12.05
C GLY A 78 -2.56 -11.58 -12.16
N ILE A 79 -3.14 -10.45 -12.57
CA ILE A 79 -2.42 -9.18 -12.74
C ILE A 79 -3.10 -8.09 -11.93
N ASN A 80 -2.34 -7.40 -11.09
CA ASN A 80 -2.82 -6.26 -10.33
C ASN A 80 -1.81 -5.11 -10.36
N VAL A 81 -2.31 -3.89 -10.18
CA VAL A 81 -1.49 -2.70 -9.86
C VAL A 81 -1.70 -2.38 -8.39
N GLY A 82 -0.63 -2.20 -7.65
CA GLY A 82 -0.68 -1.76 -6.27
C GLY A 82 0.70 -1.49 -5.73
N ASP A 83 0.74 -0.85 -4.56
CA ASP A 83 2.00 -0.56 -3.89
C ASP A 83 2.64 -1.89 -3.44
N ILE A 84 3.90 -2.06 -3.81
CA ILE A 84 4.74 -3.18 -3.41
C ILE A 84 5.95 -2.63 -2.65
N ILE A 85 6.35 -3.35 -1.62
CA ILE A 85 7.54 -3.10 -0.81
C ILE A 85 8.57 -4.13 -1.25
N ILE A 86 9.70 -3.66 -1.76
CA ILE A 86 10.84 -4.51 -2.11
C ILE A 86 11.70 -4.66 -0.85
N ASP A 87 11.91 -5.90 -0.40
CA ASP A 87 12.84 -6.24 0.68
C ASP A 87 13.84 -7.27 0.16
N GLY A 88 15.03 -6.79 -0.21
CA GLY A 88 16.03 -7.60 -0.92
C GLY A 88 15.54 -8.09 -2.27
N ASP A 89 15.43 -9.42 -2.43
CA ASP A 89 14.93 -10.09 -3.63
C ASP A 89 13.44 -10.46 -3.54
N ASP A 90 12.72 -10.08 -2.48
CA ASP A 90 11.30 -10.42 -2.29
C ASP A 90 10.39 -9.16 -2.37
N ILE A 91 9.11 -9.35 -2.69
CA ILE A 91 8.10 -8.28 -2.71
C ILE A 91 6.93 -8.59 -1.78
N PHE A 92 6.53 -7.58 -1.01
CA PHE A 92 5.43 -7.65 -0.06
C PHE A 92 4.44 -6.52 -0.27
N GLY A 93 3.17 -6.75 0.05
CA GLY A 93 2.14 -5.72 -0.01
C GLY A 93 0.79 -6.25 -0.47
N ASP A 94 -0.24 -5.46 -0.26
CA ASP A 94 -1.61 -5.82 -0.65
C ASP A 94 -1.71 -6.06 -2.16
N GLY A 95 -0.91 -5.35 -2.96
CA GLY A 95 -0.83 -5.53 -4.40
C GLY A 95 -0.51 -6.97 -4.82
N VAL A 96 0.39 -7.64 -4.08
CA VAL A 96 0.80 -9.03 -4.30
C VAL A 96 -0.32 -9.99 -3.92
N ASN A 97 -0.98 -9.75 -2.80
CA ASN A 97 -2.11 -10.56 -2.33
C ASN A 97 -3.30 -10.49 -3.31
N VAL A 98 -3.57 -9.32 -3.89
CA VAL A 98 -4.60 -9.17 -4.94
C VAL A 98 -4.24 -10.01 -6.16
N ALA A 99 -2.99 -9.91 -6.64
CA ALA A 99 -2.53 -10.62 -7.84
C ALA A 99 -2.62 -12.14 -7.66
N ALA A 100 -2.18 -12.67 -6.52
CA ALA A 100 -2.29 -14.08 -6.19
C ALA A 100 -3.77 -14.55 -6.14
N ARG A 101 -4.69 -13.70 -5.68
CA ARG A 101 -6.11 -14.05 -5.69
C ARG A 101 -6.71 -14.05 -7.09
N LEU A 102 -6.32 -13.07 -7.92
CA LEU A 102 -6.75 -13.03 -9.31
C LEU A 102 -6.29 -14.28 -10.07
N GLU A 103 -5.08 -14.77 -9.79
CA GLU A 103 -4.60 -16.05 -10.34
C GLU A 103 -5.53 -17.19 -9.95
N MET A 104 -5.87 -17.33 -8.67
CA MET A 104 -6.78 -18.40 -8.22
C MET A 104 -8.20 -18.32 -8.84
N LEU A 105 -8.62 -17.15 -9.32
CA LEU A 105 -9.92 -16.95 -9.98
C LEU A 105 -9.86 -17.18 -11.49
N ALA A 106 -8.67 -17.22 -12.07
CA ALA A 106 -8.50 -17.53 -13.48
C ALA A 106 -8.85 -19.01 -13.72
N GLU A 107 -9.54 -19.27 -14.83
CA GLU A 107 -9.66 -20.64 -15.34
C GLU A 107 -8.29 -21.12 -15.85
N PRO A 108 -8.01 -22.42 -15.92
CA PRO A 108 -6.79 -22.93 -16.54
C PRO A 108 -6.58 -22.35 -17.94
N GLY A 109 -5.41 -21.77 -18.22
CA GLY A 109 -5.11 -21.05 -19.45
C GLY A 109 -5.63 -19.60 -19.49
N GLY A 110 -6.25 -19.12 -18.42
CA GLY A 110 -6.89 -17.81 -18.32
C GLY A 110 -6.02 -16.72 -17.69
N ILE A 111 -6.43 -15.47 -17.92
CA ILE A 111 -5.83 -14.27 -17.31
C ILE A 111 -6.94 -13.47 -16.63
N CYS A 112 -6.76 -13.19 -15.34
CA CYS A 112 -7.63 -12.32 -14.56
C CYS A 112 -6.88 -11.05 -14.15
N VAL A 113 -7.54 -9.90 -14.30
CA VAL A 113 -6.96 -8.58 -14.00
C VAL A 113 -7.89 -7.79 -13.09
N SER A 114 -7.32 -6.90 -12.27
CA SER A 114 -8.11 -5.96 -11.48
C SER A 114 -8.69 -4.83 -12.34
N ARG A 115 -9.71 -4.12 -11.84
CA ARG A 115 -10.26 -2.91 -12.47
C ARG A 115 -9.18 -1.91 -12.86
N VAL A 116 -8.21 -1.67 -11.97
CA VAL A 116 -7.15 -0.67 -12.20
C VAL A 116 -6.29 -1.06 -13.40
N VAL A 117 -5.95 -2.35 -13.52
CA VAL A 117 -5.23 -2.86 -14.70
C VAL A 117 -6.07 -2.65 -15.96
N ARG A 118 -7.33 -3.10 -15.95
CA ARG A 118 -8.25 -2.94 -17.09
C ARG A 118 -8.32 -1.49 -17.55
N ASP A 119 -8.57 -0.56 -16.64
CA ASP A 119 -8.76 0.86 -16.97
C ASP A 119 -7.50 1.49 -17.59
N GLN A 120 -6.32 1.05 -17.18
CA GLN A 120 -5.06 1.56 -17.73
C GLN A 120 -4.70 0.96 -19.10
N VAL A 121 -5.23 -0.21 -19.45
CA VAL A 121 -4.94 -0.90 -20.71
C VAL A 121 -6.06 -0.82 -21.75
N LEU A 122 -7.29 -0.47 -21.34
CA LEU A 122 -8.48 -0.44 -22.20
C LEU A 122 -8.27 0.40 -23.48
N ASP A 123 -7.61 1.55 -23.34
CA ASP A 123 -7.34 2.47 -24.46
C ASP A 123 -6.01 2.19 -25.19
N LYS A 124 -5.19 1.26 -24.68
CA LYS A 124 -3.81 1.01 -25.14
C LYS A 124 -3.62 -0.35 -25.80
N LEU A 125 -4.48 -1.31 -25.49
CA LEU A 125 -4.41 -2.67 -25.98
C LEU A 125 -5.73 -3.08 -26.62
N SER A 126 -5.65 -3.78 -27.75
CA SER A 126 -6.80 -4.29 -28.49
C SER A 126 -7.43 -5.54 -27.84
N PHE A 127 -7.32 -5.74 -26.53
CA PHE A 127 -7.89 -6.92 -25.87
C PHE A 127 -9.29 -6.63 -25.34
N THR A 128 -10.20 -7.59 -25.49
CA THR A 128 -11.53 -7.51 -24.88
C THR A 128 -11.49 -8.02 -23.44
N PHE A 129 -12.24 -7.39 -22.54
CA PHE A 129 -12.33 -7.77 -21.13
C PHE A 129 -13.75 -8.18 -20.79
N LYS A 130 -13.92 -9.37 -20.20
CA LYS A 130 -15.21 -9.84 -19.66
C LYS A 130 -15.27 -9.56 -18.17
N ASP A 131 -16.30 -8.84 -17.74
CA ASP A 131 -16.56 -8.58 -16.32
C ASP A 131 -16.97 -9.88 -15.61
N LEU A 132 -16.26 -10.22 -14.53
CA LEU A 132 -16.56 -11.34 -13.64
C LEU A 132 -17.18 -10.87 -12.30
N GLY A 133 -17.49 -9.58 -12.20
CA GLY A 133 -18.11 -8.93 -11.06
C GLY A 133 -17.13 -8.59 -9.95
N SER A 134 -17.70 -8.08 -8.86
CA SER A 134 -16.97 -7.73 -7.66
C SER A 134 -16.69 -8.99 -6.83
N GLN A 135 -15.41 -9.33 -6.66
CA GLN A 135 -14.97 -10.49 -5.91
C GLN A 135 -14.40 -10.04 -4.56
N GLN A 136 -14.94 -10.60 -3.49
CA GLN A 136 -14.41 -10.35 -2.16
C GLN A 136 -13.15 -11.20 -1.95
N VAL A 137 -12.03 -10.53 -1.73
CA VAL A 137 -10.74 -11.16 -1.49
C VAL A 137 -10.48 -11.20 0.01
N LYS A 138 -9.95 -12.31 0.52
CA LYS A 138 -9.47 -12.37 1.91
C LYS A 138 -8.39 -11.30 2.09
N ASN A 139 -8.51 -10.46 3.12
CA ASN A 139 -7.57 -9.39 3.46
C ASN A 139 -7.57 -8.16 2.52
N ILE A 140 -8.65 -7.90 1.76
CA ILE A 140 -8.83 -6.64 1.01
C ILE A 140 -10.19 -6.01 1.36
N ALA A 141 -10.16 -4.77 1.87
CA ALA A 141 -11.34 -4.10 2.44
C ALA A 141 -12.42 -3.67 1.42
N ARG A 142 -12.07 -3.59 0.12
CA ARG A 142 -13.01 -3.30 -0.97
C ARG A 142 -13.04 -4.49 -1.91
N PRO A 143 -14.23 -4.97 -2.33
CA PRO A 143 -14.29 -6.08 -3.26
C PRO A 143 -13.64 -5.66 -4.59
N VAL A 144 -12.73 -6.50 -5.05
CA VAL A 144 -11.92 -6.24 -6.24
C VAL A 144 -12.77 -6.65 -7.41
N GLU A 145 -13.06 -5.71 -8.30
CA GLU A 145 -13.69 -6.07 -9.56
C GLU A 145 -12.68 -6.76 -10.45
N VAL A 146 -13.08 -7.95 -10.90
CA VAL A 146 -12.23 -8.87 -11.64
C VAL A 146 -12.71 -8.91 -13.08
N PHE A 147 -11.75 -8.79 -13.99
CA PHE A 147 -11.98 -8.88 -15.42
C PHE A 147 -11.15 -10.01 -16.00
N ARG A 148 -11.76 -10.83 -16.85
CA ARG A 148 -11.06 -11.83 -17.63
C ARG A 148 -10.62 -11.23 -18.95
N VAL A 149 -9.35 -11.45 -19.33
CA VAL A 149 -8.86 -11.10 -20.66
C VAL A 149 -9.36 -12.13 -21.66
N ASP A 150 -9.99 -11.69 -22.74
CA ASP A 150 -10.36 -12.55 -23.84
C ASP A 150 -9.17 -12.73 -24.79
N LEU A 151 -8.60 -13.93 -24.80
CA LEU A 151 -7.45 -14.28 -25.63
C LEU A 151 -7.79 -14.38 -27.13
N GLY A 152 -9.09 -14.44 -27.47
CA GLY A 152 -9.63 -14.73 -28.79
C GLY A 152 -10.11 -13.53 -29.62
N SER A 153 -10.02 -12.29 -29.12
CA SER A 153 -10.50 -11.13 -29.89
C SER A 153 -9.53 -9.93 -29.84
N VAL A 154 -9.13 -9.47 -31.03
CA VAL A 154 -8.46 -8.18 -31.25
C VAL A 154 -9.56 -7.15 -31.52
N ALA A 155 -9.80 -6.24 -30.59
CA ALA A 155 -10.72 -5.11 -30.77
C ALA A 155 -10.19 -4.16 -31.86
N PRO A 156 -11.05 -3.61 -32.74
CA PRO A 156 -10.63 -2.68 -33.78
C PRO A 156 -10.03 -1.41 -33.15
N GLN A 157 -8.79 -1.09 -33.53
CA GLN A 157 -8.10 0.12 -33.07
C GLN A 157 -8.85 1.36 -33.56
N THR A 158 -9.41 2.15 -32.64
CA THR A 158 -9.97 3.46 -33.00
C THR A 158 -8.85 4.50 -32.92
N GLN A 159 -8.28 4.82 -34.08
CA GLN A 159 -7.31 5.90 -34.26
C GLN A 159 -7.87 7.24 -33.79
N GLY A 160 -6.98 8.04 -33.19
CA GLY A 160 -7.27 9.25 -32.45
C GLY A 160 -8.23 10.24 -33.11
N ARG A 161 -9.23 10.68 -32.34
CA ARG A 161 -10.07 11.80 -32.72
C ARG A 161 -9.55 13.09 -32.09
N ASN A 162 -8.92 13.88 -32.94
CA ASN A 162 -8.32 15.18 -32.66
C ASN A 162 -9.27 16.13 -31.91
N ARG A 163 -8.76 16.76 -30.85
CA ARG A 163 -9.31 17.98 -30.22
C ARG A 163 -9.35 19.11 -31.26
N ARG A 164 -10.34 19.17 -32.15
CA ARG A 164 -10.54 20.32 -33.07
C ARG A 164 -11.88 20.38 -33.83
N ASP A 165 -12.97 19.75 -33.39
CA ASP A 165 -14.25 19.77 -34.15
C ASP A 165 -15.50 20.24 -33.37
N TRP A 166 -15.34 20.95 -32.24
CA TRP A 166 -16.48 21.48 -31.48
C TRP A 166 -16.97 22.88 -31.91
N GLN A 167 -16.41 23.48 -32.97
CA GLN A 167 -16.72 24.87 -33.36
C GLN A 167 -17.62 25.06 -34.60
N ARG A 168 -18.26 24.01 -35.14
CA ARG A 168 -19.07 24.15 -36.38
C ARG A 168 -20.49 23.58 -36.37
N LEU A 169 -21.10 23.39 -35.20
CA LEU A 169 -22.53 23.03 -35.12
C LEU A 169 -23.39 24.05 -34.36
N ALA A 170 -22.84 25.23 -34.06
CA ALA A 170 -23.63 26.39 -33.65
C ALA A 170 -23.92 27.26 -34.88
N ARG A 171 -25.05 27.00 -35.55
CA ARG A 171 -25.93 27.95 -36.27
C ARG A 171 -26.77 27.21 -37.32
N SER A 172 -28.02 26.92 -36.97
CA SER A 172 -29.17 27.29 -37.82
C SER A 172 -30.47 26.93 -37.08
N THR A 173 -31.34 27.91 -37.03
CA THR A 173 -32.57 28.05 -36.24
C THR A 173 -33.76 27.30 -36.84
N SER A 174 -34.75 26.94 -35.99
CA SER A 174 -36.12 27.45 -36.23
C SER A 174 -36.98 27.43 -34.96
N ARG A 175 -37.60 28.58 -34.72
CA ARG A 175 -38.58 28.88 -33.67
C ARG A 175 -39.84 28.06 -33.87
N ARG A 176 -40.12 27.14 -32.96
CA ARG A 176 -41.45 26.60 -32.61
C ARG A 176 -41.22 25.68 -31.40
N TRP A 177 -42.15 25.62 -30.46
CA TRP A 177 -42.08 24.85 -29.20
C TRP A 177 -41.44 25.55 -27.98
N LEU A 178 -41.85 26.79 -27.69
CA LEU A 178 -41.65 27.42 -26.36
C LEU A 178 -42.77 27.10 -25.35
N GLY A 179 -43.66 26.14 -25.62
CA GLY A 179 -44.79 25.81 -24.74
C GLY A 179 -44.66 24.52 -23.91
N ALA A 180 -43.79 23.58 -24.29
CA ALA A 180 -43.80 22.22 -23.70
C ALA A 180 -42.70 21.96 -22.65
N GLY A 181 -41.68 22.82 -22.56
CA GLY A 181 -40.53 22.60 -21.66
C GLY A 181 -40.81 22.87 -20.17
N LEU A 182 -41.82 23.68 -19.85
CA LEU A 182 -42.04 24.15 -18.47
C LEU A 182 -42.83 23.15 -17.62
N VAL A 183 -43.65 22.29 -18.25
CA VAL A 183 -44.42 21.24 -17.54
C VAL A 183 -43.54 20.02 -17.26
N ALA A 184 -42.62 19.66 -18.15
CA ALA A 184 -41.69 18.54 -17.96
C ALA A 184 -40.67 18.81 -16.83
N LEU A 185 -40.20 20.05 -16.68
CA LEU A 185 -39.28 20.45 -15.61
C LEU A 185 -39.93 20.44 -14.22
N LEU A 186 -41.23 20.75 -14.12
CA LEU A 186 -41.95 20.71 -12.85
C LEU A 186 -42.30 19.27 -12.40
N VAL A 187 -42.59 18.36 -13.34
CA VAL A 187 -42.84 16.94 -13.03
C VAL A 187 -41.54 16.21 -12.66
N VAL A 188 -40.42 16.53 -13.31
CA VAL A 188 -39.10 16.00 -12.94
C VAL A 188 -38.61 16.58 -11.60
N GLY A 189 -38.86 17.87 -11.34
CA GLY A 189 -38.55 18.49 -10.04
C GLY A 189 -39.36 17.90 -8.87
N ALA A 190 -40.65 17.65 -9.07
CA ALA A 190 -41.53 17.07 -8.05
C ALA A 190 -41.22 15.59 -7.76
N THR A 191 -40.83 14.82 -8.78
CA THR A 191 -40.41 13.42 -8.62
C THR A 191 -39.03 13.28 -7.97
N ILE A 192 -38.10 14.18 -8.25
CA ILE A 192 -36.80 14.25 -7.56
C ILE A 192 -36.98 14.69 -6.10
N ALA A 193 -37.85 15.67 -5.83
CA ALA A 193 -38.15 16.10 -4.46
C ALA A 193 -38.87 15.01 -3.65
N TRP A 194 -39.83 14.30 -4.24
CA TRP A 194 -40.49 13.15 -3.60
C TRP A 194 -39.53 11.96 -3.40
N TYR A 195 -38.62 11.70 -4.33
CA TYR A 195 -37.57 10.68 -4.19
C TYR A 195 -36.54 11.02 -3.10
N ILE A 196 -36.14 12.29 -2.97
CA ILE A 196 -35.22 12.76 -1.91
C ILE A 196 -35.91 12.83 -0.54
N GLN A 197 -37.22 13.13 -0.48
CA GLN A 197 -37.97 13.19 0.77
C GLN A 197 -38.40 11.78 1.27
N SER A 198 -38.78 10.86 0.37
CA SER A 198 -39.12 9.47 0.71
C SER A 198 -37.90 8.63 1.09
N SER A 199 -36.70 8.98 0.62
CA SER A 199 -35.44 8.36 1.06
C SER A 199 -34.94 8.87 2.41
N ARG A 200 -35.62 9.84 3.05
CA ARG A 200 -35.28 10.34 4.40
C ARG A 200 -36.07 9.69 5.54
N THR A 201 -37.00 8.77 5.28
CA THR A 201 -37.82 8.14 6.35
C THR A 201 -37.79 6.61 6.41
N THR A 202 -36.93 5.93 5.63
CA THR A 202 -36.82 4.46 5.68
C THR A 202 -35.41 3.90 5.89
N TYR A 203 -34.42 4.71 6.23
CA TYR A 203 -33.13 4.19 6.72
C TYR A 203 -33.13 4.10 8.24
N ARG A 204 -33.99 3.21 8.75
CA ARG A 204 -33.87 2.64 10.08
C ARG A 204 -33.69 1.13 9.91
N GLU A 205 -32.44 0.73 10.14
CA GLU A 205 -32.00 -0.60 10.62
C GLU A 205 -31.97 -1.78 9.62
N ALA A 206 -30.79 -2.00 9.05
CA ALA A 206 -30.07 -3.26 9.25
C ALA A 206 -28.58 -2.94 9.14
N ALA A 207 -27.94 -2.79 10.30
CA ALA A 207 -26.50 -2.92 10.40
C ALA A 207 -26.14 -4.35 10.01
N SER A 208 -25.81 -4.59 8.75
CA SER A 208 -24.84 -5.63 8.45
C SER A 208 -23.51 -5.10 8.95
N VAL A 209 -23.17 -5.47 10.18
CA VAL A 209 -21.81 -5.42 10.68
C VAL A 209 -20.92 -5.94 9.55
N PRO A 210 -20.01 -5.13 8.98
CA PRO A 210 -19.04 -5.64 8.02
C PRO A 210 -18.37 -6.85 8.68
N PRO A 211 -18.12 -7.97 7.99
CA PRO A 211 -17.35 -9.04 8.60
C PRO A 211 -16.08 -8.38 9.11
N ALA A 212 -15.85 -8.47 10.43
CA ALA A 212 -14.72 -7.87 11.09
C ALA A 212 -13.51 -8.16 10.20
N THR A 213 -12.87 -7.11 9.67
CA THR A 213 -11.54 -7.22 9.07
C THR A 213 -10.77 -8.06 10.06
N MET A 214 -10.45 -9.30 9.69
CA MET A 214 -9.94 -10.27 10.64
C MET A 214 -8.59 -9.72 11.05
N LEU A 215 -8.58 -9.05 12.20
CA LEU A 215 -7.39 -8.43 12.72
C LEU A 215 -6.38 -9.56 12.92
N PRO A 216 -5.08 -9.29 12.73
CA PRO A 216 -4.05 -10.27 13.05
C PRO A 216 -4.27 -10.82 14.47
N ASP A 217 -3.98 -12.11 14.67
CA ASP A 217 -4.12 -12.76 16.00
C ASP A 217 -3.25 -12.08 17.08
N ARG A 218 -2.24 -11.32 16.66
CA ARG A 218 -1.40 -10.48 17.51
C ARG A 218 -1.80 -8.99 17.44
N PRO A 219 -1.64 -8.20 18.52
CA PRO A 219 -1.92 -6.77 18.51
C PRO A 219 -1.31 -6.06 17.30
N SER A 220 -2.13 -5.37 16.51
CA SER A 220 -1.69 -4.60 15.34
C SER A 220 -1.81 -3.11 15.57
N LEU A 221 -0.75 -2.38 15.28
CA LEU A 221 -0.56 -0.98 15.63
C LEU A 221 -0.07 -0.17 14.43
N ALA A 222 -0.78 0.91 14.11
CA ALA A 222 -0.24 1.97 13.28
C ALA A 222 0.18 3.15 14.14
N VAL A 223 1.34 3.73 13.86
CA VAL A 223 1.80 4.96 14.50
C VAL A 223 1.70 6.09 13.48
N LEU A 224 0.76 7.01 13.69
CA LEU A 224 0.60 8.17 12.83
C LEU A 224 1.70 9.20 13.08
N PRO A 225 2.08 9.99 12.05
CA PRO A 225 2.98 11.13 12.22
C PRO A 225 2.49 12.03 13.35
N PHE A 226 3.35 12.27 14.34
CA PHE A 226 2.99 13.18 15.42
C PHE A 226 2.92 14.61 14.89
N ASP A 227 1.89 15.34 15.31
CA ASP A 227 1.73 16.74 14.92
C ASP A 227 2.83 17.60 15.54
N SER A 228 3.51 18.39 14.70
CA SER A 228 4.47 19.40 15.17
C SER A 228 3.74 20.71 15.49
N LEU A 229 3.48 20.95 16.77
CA LEU A 229 2.84 22.20 17.21
C LEU A 229 3.89 23.31 17.30
N GLY A 230 3.87 24.24 16.34
CA GLY A 230 4.79 25.39 16.31
C GLY A 230 5.31 25.77 14.93
N GLY A 231 4.98 25.02 13.87
CA GLY A 231 5.13 25.44 12.47
C GLY A 231 6.55 25.63 11.92
N SER A 232 7.60 25.56 12.75
CA SER A 232 8.98 25.63 12.29
C SER A 232 9.40 24.30 11.62
N SER A 233 10.26 24.39 10.61
CA SER A 233 10.91 23.22 10.02
C SER A 233 11.68 22.42 11.06
N GLU A 234 12.22 23.11 12.08
CA GLU A 234 12.94 22.52 13.21
C GLU A 234 12.07 21.59 14.06
N ASN A 235 10.83 21.99 14.35
CA ASN A 235 9.90 21.17 15.13
C ASN A 235 9.30 20.03 14.28
N SER A 236 9.17 20.25 12.97
CA SER A 236 8.62 19.26 12.04
C SER A 236 9.55 18.05 11.88
N TYR A 237 10.86 18.27 11.65
CA TYR A 237 11.78 17.13 11.54
C TYR A 237 11.91 16.38 12.87
N PHE A 238 11.82 17.08 14.00
CA PHE A 238 11.90 16.47 15.32
C PHE A 238 10.70 15.56 15.60
N ALA A 239 9.48 16.04 15.35
CA ALA A 239 8.26 15.23 15.48
C ALA A 239 8.28 14.01 14.53
N ASP A 240 8.73 14.22 13.28
CA ASP A 240 8.89 13.16 12.30
C ASP A 240 9.90 12.10 12.73
N GLY A 241 11.02 12.53 13.29
CA GLY A 241 12.09 11.69 13.81
C GLY A 241 11.61 10.84 14.99
N MET A 242 10.97 11.49 15.96
CA MET A 242 10.44 10.80 17.13
C MET A 242 9.37 9.77 16.77
N THR A 243 8.52 10.07 15.77
CA THR A 243 7.55 9.09 15.25
C THR A 243 8.26 7.88 14.64
N ASP A 244 9.30 8.10 13.83
CA ASP A 244 10.08 7.05 13.16
C ASP A 244 10.79 6.15 14.17
N ASP A 245 11.33 6.74 15.24
CA ASP A 245 11.99 6.01 16.32
C ASP A 245 11.00 5.13 17.08
N ILE A 246 9.81 5.66 17.42
CA ILE A 246 8.75 4.86 18.06
C ILE A 246 8.35 3.68 17.17
N ILE A 247 8.21 3.89 15.86
CA ILE A 247 7.90 2.80 14.91
C ILE A 247 9.04 1.76 14.90
N THR A 248 10.29 2.23 14.83
CA THR A 248 11.48 1.38 14.79
C THR A 248 11.58 0.52 16.03
N ASP A 249 11.44 1.11 17.22
CA ASP A 249 11.57 0.40 18.50
C ASP A 249 10.41 -0.56 18.74
N LEU A 250 9.18 -0.17 18.41
CA LEU A 250 8.04 -1.08 18.50
C LEU A 250 8.14 -2.23 17.49
N SER A 251 8.77 -2.02 16.33
CA SER A 251 8.97 -3.08 15.31
C SER A 251 9.95 -4.16 15.76
N LYS A 252 10.83 -3.86 16.72
CA LYS A 252 11.71 -4.86 17.37
C LYS A 252 10.91 -5.85 18.23
N LEU A 253 9.65 -5.56 18.55
CA LEU A 253 8.80 -6.38 19.41
C LEU A 253 8.03 -7.42 18.58
N SER A 254 8.42 -8.69 18.72
CA SER A 254 7.88 -9.80 17.92
C SER A 254 6.36 -10.00 18.05
N ARG A 255 5.80 -9.60 19.20
CA ARG A 255 4.39 -9.80 19.57
C ARG A 255 3.45 -8.68 19.11
N ILE A 256 3.98 -7.61 18.50
CA ILE A 256 3.17 -6.52 17.96
C ILE A 256 3.40 -6.47 16.45
N LEU A 257 2.32 -6.43 15.66
CA LEU A 257 2.42 -6.08 14.26
C LEU A 257 2.43 -4.56 14.15
N VAL A 258 3.57 -3.97 13.81
CA VAL A 258 3.69 -2.52 13.59
C VAL A 258 3.63 -2.22 12.10
N ILE A 259 2.78 -1.26 11.71
CA ILE A 259 2.70 -0.81 10.31
C ILE A 259 3.90 0.05 9.97
N ALA A 260 4.50 -0.22 8.81
CA ALA A 260 5.63 0.52 8.30
C ALA A 260 5.33 2.03 8.21
N ARG A 261 6.36 2.83 8.45
CA ARG A 261 6.27 4.29 8.50
C ARG A 261 5.63 4.91 7.26
N ASN A 262 6.01 4.46 6.06
CA ASN A 262 5.56 5.06 4.80
C ASN A 262 4.04 4.97 4.63
N SER A 263 3.43 3.86 5.04
CA SER A 263 1.97 3.68 5.00
C SER A 263 1.28 4.68 5.92
N SER A 264 1.82 4.89 7.12
CA SER A 264 1.30 5.86 8.09
C SER A 264 1.53 7.32 7.66
N TRP A 265 2.58 7.59 6.88
CA TRP A 265 2.92 8.93 6.38
C TRP A 265 1.88 9.50 5.41
N THR A 266 1.08 8.65 4.78
CA THR A 266 -0.06 9.05 3.93
C THR A 266 -1.07 9.93 4.68
N TYR A 267 -1.11 9.83 6.01
CA TYR A 267 -2.01 10.60 6.88
C TYR A 267 -1.38 11.88 7.44
N LYS A 268 -0.10 12.16 7.15
CA LYS A 268 0.58 13.36 7.65
C LYS A 268 -0.16 14.64 7.25
N GLY A 269 -0.49 15.47 8.23
CA GLY A 269 -1.19 16.75 8.03
C GLY A 269 -2.64 16.61 7.55
N LYS A 270 -3.22 15.40 7.56
CA LYS A 270 -4.62 15.16 7.20
C LYS A 270 -5.45 14.98 8.46
N SER A 271 -6.60 15.63 8.51
CA SER A 271 -7.61 15.31 9.52
C SER A 271 -8.36 14.05 9.09
N VAL A 272 -7.99 12.91 9.66
CA VAL A 272 -8.61 11.61 9.39
C VAL A 272 -9.16 10.99 10.66
N LYS A 273 -10.28 10.29 10.55
CA LYS A 273 -10.84 9.54 11.69
C LYS A 273 -9.99 8.29 11.93
N VAL A 274 -9.68 8.01 13.18
CA VAL A 274 -8.87 6.84 13.57
C VAL A 274 -9.49 5.53 13.05
N GLN A 275 -10.81 5.41 13.05
CA GLN A 275 -11.51 4.23 12.51
C GLN A 275 -11.25 4.02 11.02
N GLN A 276 -11.09 5.12 10.27
CA GLN A 276 -10.75 5.05 8.85
C GLN A 276 -9.31 4.60 8.67
N VAL A 277 -8.37 5.17 9.41
CA VAL A 277 -6.95 4.76 9.41
C VAL A 277 -6.81 3.28 9.73
N ALA A 278 -7.46 2.83 10.80
CA ALA A 278 -7.44 1.44 11.22
C ALA A 278 -7.99 0.48 10.16
N LYS A 279 -9.11 0.88 9.52
CA LYS A 279 -9.70 0.10 8.43
C LYS A 279 -8.81 0.05 7.19
N GLU A 280 -8.18 1.17 6.83
CA GLU A 280 -7.33 1.28 5.65
C GLU A 280 -5.99 0.57 5.83
N LEU A 281 -5.40 0.63 7.03
CA LEU A 281 -4.13 -0.02 7.36
C LEU A 281 -4.29 -1.43 7.93
N GLY A 282 -5.51 -1.91 8.13
CA GLY A 282 -5.78 -3.24 8.69
C GLY A 282 -5.32 -3.42 10.14
N VAL A 283 -5.30 -2.33 10.93
CA VAL A 283 -4.84 -2.36 12.33
C VAL A 283 -5.98 -2.23 13.32
N ARG A 284 -5.77 -2.78 14.53
CA ARG A 284 -6.70 -2.60 15.64
C ARG A 284 -6.46 -1.28 16.36
N TYR A 285 -5.18 -0.99 16.59
CA TYR A 285 -4.75 0.12 17.41
C TYR A 285 -4.08 1.18 16.56
N VAL A 286 -4.33 2.43 16.92
CA VAL A 286 -3.67 3.58 16.31
C VAL A 286 -3.08 4.44 17.41
N LEU A 287 -1.77 4.66 17.34
CA LEU A 287 -1.06 5.66 18.12
C LEU A 287 -1.05 6.97 17.34
N GLN A 288 -1.47 8.04 17.98
CA GLN A 288 -1.39 9.39 17.44
C GLN A 288 -0.95 10.34 18.55
N GLY A 289 -0.45 11.51 18.18
CA GLY A 289 0.12 12.41 19.16
C GLY A 289 0.62 13.72 18.57
N SER A 290 1.23 14.51 19.43
CA SER A 290 1.85 15.77 19.04
C SER A 290 3.16 15.96 19.80
N VAL A 291 4.15 16.56 19.14
CA VAL A 291 5.39 16.98 19.77
C VAL A 291 5.50 18.50 19.68
N ARG A 292 5.99 19.09 20.76
CA ARG A 292 6.44 20.47 20.77
C ARG A 292 7.82 20.53 21.38
N ARG A 293 8.74 21.20 20.69
CA ARG A 293 10.07 21.54 21.18
C ARG A 293 10.20 23.06 21.20
N GLU A 294 10.57 23.61 22.35
CA GLU A 294 10.86 25.03 22.56
C GLU A 294 12.18 25.15 23.32
N GLY A 295 13.26 25.41 22.60
CA GLY A 295 14.62 25.39 23.15
C GLY A 295 14.95 24.02 23.75
N ASP A 296 15.15 23.99 25.07
CA ASP A 296 15.44 22.77 25.83
C ASP A 296 14.17 22.05 26.31
N THR A 297 12.98 22.65 26.22
CA THR A 297 11.74 22.03 26.72
C THR A 297 11.08 21.19 25.63
N VAL A 298 10.68 19.97 25.99
CA VAL A 298 9.93 19.05 25.13
C VAL A 298 8.60 18.69 25.79
N ARG A 299 7.54 18.74 24.99
CA ARG A 299 6.22 18.22 25.36
C ARG A 299 5.77 17.20 24.33
N ILE A 300 5.43 16.00 24.82
CA ILE A 300 4.87 14.92 24.01
C ILE A 300 3.46 14.65 24.52
N ASN A 301 2.47 14.75 23.64
CA ASN A 301 1.15 14.18 23.88
C ASN A 301 1.05 12.91 23.04
N ALA A 302 0.67 11.80 23.66
CA ALA A 302 0.50 10.54 22.96
C ALA A 302 -0.78 9.86 23.43
N GLN A 303 -1.51 9.27 22.49
CA GLN A 303 -2.76 8.60 22.76
C GLN A 303 -2.89 7.35 21.90
N LEU A 304 -3.29 6.26 22.55
CA LEU A 304 -3.52 4.96 21.94
C LEU A 304 -5.02 4.70 21.87
N VAL A 305 -5.51 4.44 20.67
CA VAL A 305 -6.94 4.27 20.40
C VAL A 305 -7.21 2.85 19.91
N ASP A 306 -8.18 2.17 20.52
CA ASP A 306 -8.78 0.96 19.94
C ASP A 306 -9.82 1.40 18.90
N ALA A 307 -9.49 1.21 17.63
CA ALA A 307 -10.30 1.70 16.53
C ALA A 307 -11.54 0.83 16.26
N LEU A 308 -11.60 -0.40 16.78
CA LEU A 308 -12.81 -1.21 16.74
C LEU A 308 -13.81 -0.78 17.83
N GLY A 309 -13.31 -0.52 19.04
CA GLY A 309 -14.13 -0.05 20.17
C GLY A 309 -14.44 1.45 20.12
N GLY A 310 -13.70 2.21 19.31
CA GLY A 310 -13.79 3.67 19.25
C GLY A 310 -13.35 4.38 20.53
N GLN A 311 -12.64 3.68 21.41
CA GLN A 311 -12.27 4.13 22.75
C GLN A 311 -10.78 4.41 22.86
N HIS A 312 -10.42 5.47 23.60
CA HIS A 312 -9.04 5.71 23.99
C HIS A 312 -8.65 4.69 25.06
N LEU A 313 -7.67 3.84 24.77
CA LEU A 313 -7.11 2.92 25.77
C LEU A 313 -6.25 3.69 26.76
N TRP A 314 -5.54 4.70 26.27
CA TRP A 314 -4.62 5.50 27.04
C TRP A 314 -4.37 6.82 26.34
N ALA A 315 -4.19 7.88 27.13
CA ALA A 315 -3.73 9.18 26.67
C ALA A 315 -2.94 9.83 27.81
N GLU A 316 -1.73 10.27 27.53
CA GLU A 316 -0.88 10.93 28.53
C GLU A 316 -0.08 12.05 27.89
N ARG A 317 0.32 12.97 28.75
CA ARG A 317 1.20 14.06 28.42
C ARG A 317 2.50 13.91 29.20
N TYR A 318 3.60 14.08 28.48
CA TYR A 318 4.94 14.04 29.01
C TYR A 318 5.60 15.39 28.78
N ASP A 319 6.09 15.98 29.87
CA ASP A 319 6.87 17.21 29.85
C ASP A 319 8.27 16.88 30.36
N GLY A 320 9.31 17.40 29.70
CA GLY A 320 10.69 17.23 30.15
C GLY A 320 11.68 18.08 29.36
N SER A 321 12.96 17.86 29.59
CA SER A 321 14.05 18.50 28.84
C SER A 321 14.45 17.68 27.62
N MET A 322 15.06 18.31 26.61
CA MET A 322 15.75 17.61 25.52
C MET A 322 16.79 16.62 26.04
N ARG A 323 17.36 16.87 27.23
CA ARG A 323 18.30 15.94 27.88
C ARG A 323 17.66 14.63 28.32
N ASP A 324 16.36 14.66 28.57
CA ASP A 324 15.59 13.50 29.02
C ASP A 324 14.87 12.80 27.85
N ILE A 325 15.10 13.22 26.60
CA ILE A 325 14.30 12.79 25.45
C ILE A 325 14.25 11.26 25.30
N PHE A 326 15.38 10.58 25.49
CA PHE A 326 15.44 9.12 25.42
C PHE A 326 14.62 8.47 26.54
N ALA A 327 14.70 8.99 27.76
CA ALA A 327 13.91 8.49 28.88
C ALA A 327 12.40 8.72 28.67
N LEU A 328 12.03 9.84 28.04
CA LEU A 328 10.65 10.13 27.64
C LEU A 328 10.16 9.17 26.55
N GLN A 329 10.96 8.92 25.51
CA GLN A 329 10.65 7.93 24.45
C GLN A 329 10.44 6.54 25.05
N ASP A 330 11.35 6.09 25.91
CA ASP A 330 11.23 4.80 26.58
C ASP A 330 9.95 4.72 27.43
N LYS A 331 9.57 5.82 28.11
CA LYS A 331 8.34 5.88 28.91
C LYS A 331 7.11 5.72 28.01
N VAL A 332 7.08 6.40 26.86
CA VAL A 332 6.00 6.27 25.86
C VAL A 332 5.89 4.82 25.36
N ILE A 333 7.00 4.20 24.97
CA ILE A 333 7.03 2.82 24.48
C ILE A 333 6.54 1.85 25.55
N ARG A 334 7.00 1.99 26.81
CA ARG A 334 6.55 1.17 27.94
C ARG A 334 5.05 1.30 28.19
N GLN A 335 4.49 2.51 28.13
CA GLN A 335 3.05 2.71 28.28
C GLN A 335 2.25 2.06 27.14
N ILE A 336 2.75 2.12 25.89
CA ILE A 336 2.13 1.45 24.75
C ILE A 336 2.09 -0.07 24.97
N VAL A 337 3.23 -0.67 25.34
CA VAL A 337 3.32 -2.11 25.60
C VAL A 337 2.38 -2.53 26.74
N ALA A 338 2.33 -1.74 27.82
CA ALA A 338 1.46 -1.99 28.96
C ALA A 338 -0.03 -1.89 28.57
N ALA A 339 -0.42 -0.85 27.82
CA ALA A 339 -1.80 -0.65 27.37
C ALA A 339 -2.26 -1.73 26.38
N LEU A 340 -1.34 -2.30 25.60
CA LEU A 340 -1.61 -3.43 24.70
C LEU A 340 -1.56 -4.78 25.42
N ALA A 341 -1.27 -4.81 26.73
CA ALA A 341 -1.10 -6.01 27.54
C ALA A 341 -0.12 -7.04 26.93
N VAL A 342 0.96 -6.56 26.31
CA VAL A 342 1.95 -7.41 25.65
C VAL A 342 3.07 -7.78 26.62
N ASN A 343 3.29 -9.08 26.82
CA ASN A 343 4.40 -9.57 27.62
C ASN A 343 5.71 -9.53 26.83
N LEU A 344 6.63 -8.65 27.23
CA LEU A 344 7.99 -8.59 26.68
C LEU A 344 8.87 -9.72 27.21
N THR A 345 9.66 -10.32 26.33
CA THR A 345 10.79 -11.20 26.69
C THR A 345 11.93 -10.40 27.33
N HIS A 346 12.88 -11.08 27.98
CA HIS A 346 14.03 -10.40 28.60
C HIS A 346 14.93 -9.71 27.56
N ASP A 347 15.11 -10.33 26.40
CA ASP A 347 15.92 -9.79 25.31
C ASP A 347 15.26 -8.56 24.66
N GLU A 348 13.93 -8.58 24.49
CA GLU A 348 13.16 -7.41 24.02
C GLU A 348 13.26 -6.24 25.01
N ARG A 349 13.15 -6.49 26.33
CA ARG A 349 13.33 -5.45 27.35
C ARG A 349 14.72 -4.84 27.31
N THR A 350 15.74 -5.69 27.24
CA THR A 350 17.14 -5.26 27.18
C THR A 350 17.43 -4.45 25.92
N SER A 351 16.79 -4.80 24.79
CA SER A 351 16.95 -4.09 23.53
C SER A 351 16.27 -2.71 23.54
N LEU A 352 15.12 -2.57 24.21
CA LEU A 352 14.45 -1.28 24.40
C LEU A 352 15.19 -0.36 25.39
N GLU A 353 15.84 -0.92 26.41
CA GLU A 353 16.59 -0.13 27.41
C GLU A 353 17.97 0.35 26.90
N ARG A 354 18.46 -0.24 25.80
CA ARG A 354 19.71 0.19 25.16
C ARG A 354 19.42 1.35 24.21
N ALA A 355 19.56 2.57 24.73
CA ALA A 355 19.61 3.76 23.89
C ALA A 355 20.73 3.61 22.84
N GLU A 356 20.38 3.72 21.55
CA GLU A 356 21.33 3.58 20.42
C GLU A 356 22.40 4.68 20.42
N THR A 357 22.09 5.82 21.03
CA THR A 357 23.03 6.88 21.40
C THR A 357 22.59 7.54 22.70
N ARG A 358 23.54 8.12 23.44
CA ARG A 358 23.26 9.05 24.56
C ARG A 358 23.70 10.48 24.25
N ASN A 359 24.26 10.71 23.06
CA ASN A 359 24.73 12.01 22.63
C ASN A 359 23.61 12.76 21.91
N LEU A 360 23.09 13.82 22.54
CA LEU A 360 21.99 14.62 22.00
C LEU A 360 22.34 15.31 20.68
N GLN A 361 23.60 15.70 20.49
CA GLN A 361 24.04 16.34 19.25
C GLN A 361 24.14 15.31 18.11
N ALA A 362 24.60 14.10 18.41
CA ALA A 362 24.61 13.00 17.44
C ALA A 362 23.17 12.64 17.03
N TYR A 363 22.26 12.60 18.00
CA TYR A 363 20.84 12.38 17.77
C TYR A 363 20.20 13.49 16.91
N ASP A 364 20.41 14.76 17.24
CA ASP A 364 19.90 15.89 16.45
C ASP A 364 20.41 15.86 15.00
N ALA A 365 21.71 15.59 14.81
CA ALA A 365 22.31 15.41 13.49
C ALA A 365 21.67 14.26 12.72
N MET A 366 21.41 13.12 13.38
CA MET A 366 20.74 11.97 12.78
C MET A 366 19.32 12.31 12.29
N LEU A 367 18.52 12.99 13.12
CA LEU A 367 17.16 13.38 12.74
C LEU A 367 17.13 14.35 11.56
N ARG A 368 18.05 15.31 11.55
CA ARG A 368 18.21 16.25 10.43
C ARG A 368 18.67 15.53 9.16
N GLY A 369 19.61 14.58 9.27
CA GLY A 369 20.05 13.77 8.14
C GLY A 369 18.89 13.02 7.47
N TRP A 370 18.03 12.38 8.27
CA TRP A 370 16.82 11.73 7.75
C TRP A 370 15.81 12.71 7.14
N ALA A 371 15.76 13.96 7.59
CA ALA A 371 14.90 14.97 6.98
C ALA A 371 15.38 15.35 5.56
N HIS A 372 16.70 15.46 5.38
CA HIS A 372 17.31 15.70 4.07
C HIS A 372 17.19 14.46 3.16
N TYR A 373 17.52 13.26 3.66
CA TYR A 373 17.46 12.02 2.87
C TYR A 373 16.08 11.74 2.26
N ARG A 374 15.02 12.13 2.97
CA ARG A 374 13.63 11.96 2.52
C ARG A 374 13.23 12.88 1.37
N GLN A 375 13.92 14.00 1.15
CA GLN A 375 13.63 14.88 0.02
C GLN A 375 14.05 14.25 -1.31
N GLY A 376 15.01 13.32 -1.29
CA GLY A 376 15.29 12.40 -2.39
C GLY A 376 16.03 13.00 -3.60
N SER A 377 16.54 14.23 -3.52
CA SER A 377 17.47 14.77 -4.51
C SER A 377 18.92 14.44 -4.14
N ASP A 378 19.83 14.44 -5.11
CA ASP A 378 21.25 14.13 -4.90
C ASP A 378 21.90 15.13 -3.93
N ASP A 379 21.59 16.43 -4.07
CA ASP A 379 22.09 17.49 -3.17
C ASP A 379 21.61 17.28 -1.74
N GLU A 380 20.34 16.92 -1.55
CA GLU A 380 19.79 16.62 -0.23
C GLU A 380 20.34 15.32 0.34
N THR A 381 20.62 14.31 -0.50
CA THR A 381 21.24 13.06 -0.07
C THR A 381 22.69 13.31 0.40
N ASN A 382 23.45 14.17 -0.28
CA ASN A 382 24.79 14.56 0.17
C ASN A 382 24.76 15.33 1.50
N LYS A 383 23.80 16.23 1.70
CA LYS A 383 23.59 16.90 3.00
C LYS A 383 23.23 15.89 4.10
N ALA A 384 22.43 14.88 3.77
CA ALA A 384 22.08 13.81 4.70
C ALA A 384 23.30 12.99 5.11
N ILE A 385 24.15 12.59 4.14
CA ILE A 385 25.40 11.85 4.40
C ILE A 385 26.29 12.66 5.34
N ALA A 386 26.52 13.95 5.07
CA ALA A 386 27.34 14.80 5.93
C ALA A 386 26.81 14.90 7.37
N LEU A 387 25.48 14.93 7.55
CA LEU A 387 24.85 14.93 8.87
C LEU A 387 24.96 13.58 9.58
N PHE A 388 24.85 12.46 8.85
CA PHE A 388 25.07 11.13 9.41
C PHE A 388 26.54 10.92 9.81
N GLU A 389 27.50 11.39 9.00
CA GLU A 389 28.92 11.39 9.34
C GLU A 389 29.22 12.27 10.57
N GLN A 390 28.57 13.43 10.69
CA GLN A 390 28.64 14.26 11.89
C GLN A 390 28.14 13.50 13.13
N ALA A 391 27.04 12.74 13.01
CA ALA A 391 26.53 11.90 14.10
C ALA A 391 27.55 10.82 14.51
N ILE A 392 28.22 10.18 13.55
CA ILE A 392 29.29 9.20 13.81
C ILE A 392 30.49 9.87 14.49
N ALA A 393 30.88 11.07 14.06
CA ALA A 393 31.98 11.79 14.68
C ALA A 393 31.70 12.17 16.15
N LEU A 394 30.43 12.47 16.47
CA LEU A 394 29.97 12.80 17.81
C LEU A 394 29.76 11.56 18.69
N ASP A 395 29.37 10.44 18.10
CA ASP A 395 29.22 9.14 18.77
C ASP A 395 29.66 8.00 17.83
N PRO A 396 30.95 7.58 17.90
CA PRO A 396 31.48 6.55 17.03
C PRO A 396 30.77 5.19 17.17
N GLY A 397 30.11 4.95 18.31
CA GLY A 397 29.35 3.72 18.59
C GLY A 397 27.93 3.75 18.05
N TYR A 398 27.48 4.85 17.43
CA TYR A 398 26.10 5.01 16.98
C TYR A 398 25.81 4.18 15.70
N ALA A 399 25.55 2.89 15.90
CA ALA A 399 25.38 1.91 14.82
C ALA A 399 24.38 2.33 13.74
N ARG A 400 23.28 2.99 14.13
CA ARG A 400 22.26 3.46 13.19
C ARG A 400 22.77 4.56 12.27
N ALA A 401 23.67 5.43 12.73
CA ALA A 401 24.30 6.45 11.89
C ALA A 401 25.19 5.82 10.82
N HIS A 402 25.97 4.78 11.18
CA HIS A 402 26.75 4.00 10.21
C HIS A 402 25.86 3.33 9.15
N ALA A 403 24.76 2.70 9.57
CA ALA A 403 23.81 2.08 8.66
C ALA A 403 23.16 3.12 7.71
N ALA A 404 22.88 4.32 8.20
CA ALA A 404 22.29 5.39 7.40
C ALA A 404 23.27 5.94 6.34
N VAL A 405 24.56 6.10 6.67
CA VAL A 405 25.59 6.45 5.67
C VAL A 405 25.65 5.39 4.56
N ALA A 406 25.69 4.11 4.94
CA ALA A 406 25.73 3.02 3.97
C ALA A 406 24.49 3.02 3.04
N ALA A 407 23.30 3.19 3.61
CA ALA A 407 22.06 3.25 2.85
C ALA A 407 21.97 4.49 1.94
N ALA A 408 22.52 5.63 2.39
CA ALA A 408 22.49 6.87 1.61
C ALA A 408 23.53 6.90 0.49
N SER A 409 24.65 6.19 0.66
CA SER A 409 25.76 6.16 -0.31
C SER A 409 25.58 5.10 -1.41
N TRP A 410 24.56 4.24 -1.31
CA TRP A 410 24.26 3.19 -2.30
C TRP A 410 23.32 3.66 -3.43
N ARG A 411 22.67 4.83 -3.26
CA ARG A 411 21.89 5.49 -4.32
C ARG A 411 22.81 6.14 -5.33
#